data_AF-A0A453DSS8-F1
#
_entry.id   AF-A0A453DSS8-F1
#
_cell.length_a   1.000
_cell.length_b   1.000
_cell.length_c   1.000
_cell.angle_alpha   90.00
_cell.angle_beta   90.00
_cell.angle_gamma   90.00
#
_symmetry.space_group_name_H-M   'P 1'
#
loop_
_entity.id
_entity.type
_entity.pdbx_description
1 polymer ?
#
loop_
_entity_poly.entity_id
_entity_poly.type
_entity_poly.pdbx_seq_one_letter_code
_entity_poly.pdbx_strand_id
1 'polypeptide(L)'
;MGNPDFFPIKPADYGKFMILSLGTGTAKIEEKFDAAECSKWGLLGWLYNRGATPIIDSFSQASADLVDIHASVLFQALHCEKRYLRIQDDELKGETASVDVSTPENLNRLVDIGKALLKRQVCKVNAETGKNEPDQNRGTNEEELVNFARMLSEERKARLGKEGDVEL
;
A
#
# COMPACT_ATOMS: atom_id res chain seq x y z
N MET A 1 -15.04 -17.54 15.21
CA MET A 1 -14.59 -17.31 16.60
C MET A 1 -13.10 -17.03 16.54
N GLY A 2 -12.71 -15.77 16.71
CA GLY A 2 -11.32 -15.31 16.55
C GLY A 2 -10.54 -15.54 17.83
N ASN A 3 -9.32 -16.07 17.70
CA ASN A 3 -8.40 -16.27 18.80
C ASN A 3 -7.93 -14.89 19.34
N PRO A 4 -8.17 -14.57 20.63
CA PRO A 4 -7.78 -13.29 21.23
C PRO A 4 -6.26 -13.07 21.34
N ASP A 5 -5.44 -14.09 21.07
CA ASP A 5 -3.98 -14.02 21.19
C ASP A 5 -3.26 -13.46 19.95
N PHE A 6 -3.99 -13.10 18.88
CA PHE A 6 -3.39 -12.63 17.63
C PHE A 6 -2.93 -11.17 17.63
N PHE A 7 -3.17 -10.40 18.69
CA PHE A 7 -2.83 -8.97 18.73
C PHE A 7 -2.11 -8.60 20.03
N PRO A 8 -0.78 -8.38 20.00
CA PRO A 8 -0.02 -7.94 21.18
C PRO A 8 -0.31 -6.48 21.58
N ILE A 9 -1.27 -5.81 20.94
CA ILE A 9 -1.61 -4.39 21.17
C ILE A 9 -3.13 -4.32 21.40
N LYS A 10 -3.55 -3.58 22.45
CA LYS A 10 -4.97 -3.45 22.78
C LYS A 10 -5.68 -2.65 21.68
N PRO A 11 -6.94 -2.99 21.31
CA PRO A 11 -7.76 -2.22 20.34
C PRO A 11 -7.77 -0.70 20.58
N ALA A 12 -7.75 -0.28 21.86
CA ALA A 12 -7.72 1.12 22.28
C ALA A 12 -6.39 1.86 21.96
N ASP A 13 -5.28 1.15 21.76
CA ASP A 13 -3.98 1.73 21.46
C ASP A 13 -3.79 1.98 19.96
N TYR A 14 -4.56 1.31 19.10
CA TYR A 14 -4.45 1.47 17.66
C TYR A 14 -4.92 2.84 17.15
N GLY A 15 -5.85 3.48 17.87
CA GLY A 15 -6.23 4.87 17.62
C GLY A 15 -5.07 5.84 17.79
N LYS A 16 -3.93 5.44 18.36
CA LYS A 16 -2.75 6.31 18.52
C LYS A 16 -1.82 6.30 17.30
N PHE A 17 -2.01 5.38 16.35
CA PHE A 17 -1.15 5.29 15.17
C PHE A 17 -1.74 6.05 14.00
N MET A 18 -0.85 6.69 13.25
CA MET A 18 -1.09 7.23 11.92
C MET A 18 -0.11 6.55 10.97
N ILE A 19 -0.62 5.98 9.88
CA ILE A 19 0.18 5.19 8.95
C ILE A 19 -0.03 5.73 7.53
N LEU A 20 1.09 6.15 6.92
CA LEU A 20 1.18 6.43 5.50
C LEU A 20 1.98 5.28 4.87
N SER A 21 1.33 4.52 4.00
CA SER A 21 1.92 3.41 3.27
C SER A 21 2.03 3.81 1.80
N LEU A 22 3.25 3.79 1.25
CA LEU A 22 3.52 4.14 -0.14
C LEU A 22 4.07 2.92 -0.85
N GLY A 23 3.46 2.54 -1.97
CA GLY A 23 3.97 1.46 -2.79
C GLY A 23 4.55 1.99 -4.10
N THR A 24 5.36 1.17 -4.73
CA THR A 24 6.07 1.49 -5.99
C THR A 24 5.26 1.12 -7.22
N GLY A 25 3.98 0.80 -7.01
CA GLY A 25 3.08 0.28 -8.01
C GLY A 25 3.30 -1.21 -8.31
N THR A 26 2.27 -1.81 -8.90
CA THR A 26 2.30 -3.17 -9.45
C THR A 26 1.99 -3.10 -10.94
N ALA A 27 2.52 -4.08 -11.69
CA ALA A 27 2.06 -4.30 -13.05
C ALA A 27 0.54 -4.49 -13.02
N LYS A 28 -0.17 -3.90 -13.99
CA LYS A 28 -1.58 -4.24 -14.22
C LYS A 28 -1.71 -5.75 -14.12
N ILE A 29 -2.66 -6.24 -13.32
CA ILE A 29 -2.95 -7.68 -13.18
C ILE A 29 -3.37 -8.21 -14.56
N GLU A 30 -2.38 -8.45 -15.40
CA GLU A 30 -2.40 -9.47 -16.40
C GLU A 30 -2.24 -10.75 -15.59
N GLU A 31 -3.15 -11.70 -15.76
CA GLU A 31 -2.99 -13.05 -15.24
C GLU A 31 -1.75 -13.65 -15.90
N LYS A 32 -0.55 -13.27 -15.42
CA LYS A 32 0.72 -13.52 -16.10
C LYS A 32 0.95 -15.03 -16.27
N PHE A 33 0.38 -15.82 -15.36
CA PHE A 33 0.51 -17.26 -15.33
C PHE A 33 -0.78 -17.93 -14.85
N ASP A 34 -1.24 -18.91 -15.62
CA ASP A 34 -2.35 -19.78 -15.26
C ASP A 34 -1.88 -20.95 -14.36
N ALA A 35 -2.73 -21.41 -13.45
CA ALA A 35 -2.41 -22.49 -12.52
C ALA A 35 -2.05 -23.80 -13.26
N ALA A 36 -2.70 -24.09 -14.39
CA ALA A 36 -2.38 -25.27 -15.19
C ALA A 36 -1.01 -25.14 -15.87
N GLU A 37 -0.57 -23.93 -16.19
CA GLU A 37 0.77 -23.66 -16.73
C GLU A 37 1.85 -23.79 -15.63
N CYS A 38 1.63 -23.18 -14.47
CA CYS A 38 2.55 -23.25 -13.32
C CYS A 38 2.77 -24.68 -12.81
N SER A 39 1.74 -25.54 -12.89
CA SER A 39 1.83 -26.96 -12.47
C SER A 39 2.90 -27.76 -13.22
N LYS A 40 3.32 -27.29 -14.39
CA LYS A 40 4.33 -27.93 -15.25
C LYS A 40 5.75 -27.39 -15.02
N TRP A 41 5.93 -26.39 -14.15
CA TRP A 41 7.22 -25.75 -13.94
C TRP A 41 8.13 -26.55 -13.00
N GLY A 42 9.40 -26.68 -13.39
CA GLY A 42 10.49 -27.06 -12.51
C GLY A 42 11.15 -25.84 -11.84
N LEU A 43 12.21 -26.06 -11.06
CA LEU A 43 12.96 -25.02 -10.32
C LEU A 43 13.34 -23.80 -11.17
N LEU A 44 13.82 -24.02 -12.42
CA LEU A 44 14.21 -22.92 -13.30
C LEU A 44 13.03 -22.07 -13.77
N GLY A 45 11.87 -22.69 -14.05
CA GLY A 45 10.66 -21.96 -14.43
C GLY A 45 10.09 -21.13 -13.27
N TRP A 46 10.29 -21.58 -12.04
CA TRP A 46 9.94 -20.81 -10.85
C TRP A 46 10.91 -19.65 -10.55
N LEU A 47 12.18 -19.78 -10.93
CA LEU A 47 13.21 -18.74 -10.76
C LEU A 47 13.15 -17.68 -11.86
N TYR A 48 12.92 -18.07 -13.12
CA TYR A 48 12.86 -17.17 -14.26
C TYR A 48 11.94 -17.72 -15.35
N ASN A 49 10.89 -16.98 -15.68
CA ASN A 49 9.98 -17.34 -16.76
C ASN A 49 9.44 -16.10 -17.47
N ARG A 50 9.51 -16.11 -18.81
CA ARG A 50 9.07 -15.00 -19.69
C ARG A 50 9.56 -13.61 -19.26
N GLY A 51 10.81 -13.50 -18.79
CA GLY A 51 11.38 -12.21 -18.36
C GLY A 51 10.98 -11.75 -16.95
N ALA A 52 10.22 -12.56 -16.21
CA ALA A 52 9.84 -12.30 -14.82
C ALA A 52 10.55 -13.26 -13.85
N THR A 53 10.46 -12.98 -12.55
CA THR A 53 10.99 -13.83 -11.46
C THR A 53 9.84 -14.36 -10.60
N PRO A 54 9.12 -15.42 -11.02
CA PRO A 54 7.80 -15.72 -10.48
C PRO A 54 7.71 -15.95 -8.98
N ILE A 55 8.69 -16.64 -8.37
CA ILE A 55 8.74 -16.81 -6.91
C ILE A 55 8.94 -15.47 -6.20
N ILE A 56 9.88 -14.65 -6.67
CA ILE A 56 10.22 -13.37 -6.04
C ILE A 56 9.05 -12.40 -6.18
N ASP A 57 8.43 -12.36 -7.35
CA ASP A 57 7.27 -11.51 -7.64
C ASP A 57 6.08 -11.95 -6.79
N SER A 58 5.78 -13.26 -6.73
CA SER A 58 4.69 -13.79 -5.89
C SER A 58 4.92 -13.52 -4.41
N PHE A 59 6.14 -13.70 -3.92
CA PHE A 59 6.49 -13.43 -2.53
C PHE A 59 6.41 -11.94 -2.19
N SER A 60 6.93 -11.07 -3.07
CA SER A 60 6.93 -9.62 -2.85
C SER A 60 5.52 -9.05 -2.92
N GLN A 61 4.71 -9.51 -3.87
CA GLN A 61 3.28 -9.17 -3.96
C GLN A 61 2.52 -9.67 -2.74
N ALA A 62 2.65 -10.96 -2.39
CA ALA A 62 2.00 -11.51 -1.20
C ALA A 62 2.43 -10.82 0.10
N SER A 63 3.70 -10.41 0.22
CA SER A 63 4.19 -9.67 1.38
C SER A 63 3.60 -8.25 1.45
N ALA A 64 3.47 -7.55 0.32
CA ALA A 64 2.83 -6.24 0.27
C ALA A 64 1.34 -6.35 0.59
N ASP A 65 0.65 -7.31 -0.04
CA ASP A 65 -0.78 -7.56 0.13
C ASP A 65 -1.11 -7.99 1.57
N LEU A 66 -0.30 -8.87 2.19
CA LEU A 66 -0.54 -9.29 3.57
C LEU A 66 -0.42 -8.13 4.56
N VAL A 67 0.55 -7.23 4.39
CA VAL A 67 0.71 -6.07 5.29
C VAL A 67 -0.40 -5.05 5.06
N ASP A 68 -0.77 -4.78 3.81
CA ASP A 68 -1.81 -3.81 3.48
C ASP A 68 -3.22 -4.33 3.82
N ILE A 69 -3.52 -5.61 3.61
CA ILE A 69 -4.78 -6.24 4.04
C ILE A 69 -4.88 -6.25 5.57
N HIS A 70 -3.82 -6.64 6.28
CA HIS A 70 -3.86 -6.63 7.76
C HIS A 70 -4.04 -5.21 8.30
N ALA A 71 -3.34 -4.22 7.75
CA ALA A 71 -3.51 -2.83 8.16
C ALA A 71 -4.91 -2.30 7.80
N SER A 72 -5.37 -2.51 6.56
CA SER A 72 -6.67 -2.00 6.10
C SER A 72 -7.83 -2.62 6.89
N VAL A 73 -7.84 -3.94 7.07
CA VAL A 73 -8.86 -4.65 7.86
C VAL A 73 -8.85 -4.18 9.32
N LEU A 74 -7.67 -4.00 9.90
CA LEU A 74 -7.55 -3.55 11.29
C LEU A 74 -8.05 -2.11 11.47
N PHE A 75 -7.70 -1.18 10.58
CA PHE A 75 -8.15 0.21 10.68
C PHE A 75 -9.63 0.40 10.31
N GLN A 76 -10.17 -0.41 9.40
CA GLN A 76 -11.62 -0.49 9.14
C GLN A 76 -12.38 -1.03 10.35
N ALA A 77 -11.93 -2.14 10.94
CA ALA A 77 -12.56 -2.74 12.12
C ALA A 77 -12.55 -1.81 13.35
N LEU A 78 -11.60 -0.88 13.42
CA LEU A 78 -11.48 0.10 14.51
C LEU A 78 -12.09 1.47 14.17
N HIS A 79 -12.80 1.60 13.04
CA HIS A 79 -13.38 2.87 12.55
C HIS A 79 -12.36 4.02 12.48
N CYS A 80 -11.09 3.70 12.20
CA CYS A 80 -9.97 4.65 12.16
C CYS A 80 -9.44 4.82 10.73
N GLU A 81 -10.25 4.57 9.72
CA GLU A 81 -9.87 4.53 8.29
C GLU A 81 -9.12 5.80 7.82
N LYS A 82 -9.44 6.97 8.37
CA LYS A 82 -8.75 8.23 8.05
C LYS A 82 -7.30 8.31 8.55
N ARG A 83 -6.90 7.45 9.48
CA ARG A 83 -5.52 7.38 10.03
C ARG A 83 -4.61 6.43 9.24
N TYR A 84 -5.16 5.71 8.27
CA TYR A 84 -4.41 4.88 7.32
C TYR A 84 -4.60 5.44 5.90
N LEU A 85 -3.48 5.75 5.24
CA LEU A 85 -3.47 6.18 3.84
C LEU A 85 -2.50 5.29 3.07
N ARG A 86 -3.02 4.51 2.13
CA ARG A 86 -2.23 3.72 1.17
C ARG A 86 -2.30 4.41 -0.19
N ILE A 87 -1.13 4.68 -0.77
CA ILE A 87 -1.02 5.19 -2.14
C ILE A 87 -0.22 4.15 -2.94
N GLN A 88 -0.87 3.62 -3.96
CA GLN A 88 -0.36 2.54 -4.79
C GLN A 88 -0.97 2.66 -6.19
N ASP A 89 -0.17 2.37 -7.23
CA ASP A 89 -0.66 2.28 -8.61
C ASP A 89 -0.67 0.83 -9.08
N ASP A 90 -1.84 0.27 -9.39
CA ASP A 90 -1.96 -1.13 -9.83
C ASP A 90 -2.14 -1.27 -11.35
N GLU A 91 -1.71 -0.28 -12.12
CA GLU A 91 -1.95 -0.21 -13.56
C GLU A 91 -0.67 0.05 -14.38
N LEU A 92 0.52 -0.19 -13.81
CA LEU A 92 1.78 -0.05 -14.53
C LEU A 92 1.85 -1.00 -15.74
N LYS A 93 2.44 -0.54 -16.85
CA LYS A 93 2.50 -1.28 -18.13
C LYS A 93 3.86 -1.16 -18.79
N GLY A 94 4.29 -2.23 -19.45
CA GLY A 94 5.54 -2.25 -20.21
C GLY A 94 6.75 -1.94 -19.32
N GLU A 95 7.64 -1.07 -19.79
CA GLU A 95 8.89 -0.71 -19.09
C GLU A 95 8.67 -0.07 -17.71
N THR A 96 7.51 0.56 -17.46
CA THR A 96 7.23 1.17 -16.14
C THR A 96 6.88 0.13 -15.08
N ALA A 97 6.57 -1.11 -15.49
CA ALA A 97 6.37 -2.24 -14.59
C ALA A 97 7.66 -3.06 -14.37
N SER A 98 8.77 -2.70 -15.03
CA SER A 98 10.06 -3.37 -14.89
C SER A 98 10.89 -2.74 -13.78
N VAL A 99 11.59 -3.57 -13.00
CA VAL A 99 12.43 -3.13 -11.88
C VAL A 99 13.86 -2.74 -12.28
N ASP A 100 14.28 -3.11 -13.48
CA ASP A 100 15.65 -2.98 -13.99
C ASP A 100 15.82 -1.97 -15.13
N VAL A 101 14.73 -1.38 -15.63
CA VAL A 101 14.76 -0.40 -16.73
C VAL A 101 14.93 1.01 -16.17
N SER A 102 16.17 1.43 -15.95
CA SER A 102 16.53 2.74 -15.40
C SER A 102 16.90 3.79 -16.45
N THR A 103 16.30 3.72 -17.65
CA THR A 103 16.53 4.73 -18.70
C THR A 103 15.94 6.08 -18.27
N PRO A 104 16.55 7.22 -18.64
CA PRO A 104 16.00 8.55 -18.32
C PRO A 104 14.54 8.71 -18.77
N GLU A 105 14.18 8.13 -19.91
CA GLU A 105 12.83 8.13 -20.45
C GLU A 105 11.87 7.37 -19.54
N ASN A 106 12.26 6.20 -19.03
CA ASN A 106 11.42 5.42 -18.13
C ASN A 106 11.25 6.10 -16.77
N LEU A 107 12.32 6.68 -16.22
CA LEU A 107 12.26 7.43 -14.96
C LEU A 107 11.35 8.66 -15.07
N ASN A 108 11.41 9.40 -16.18
CA ASN A 108 10.49 10.52 -16.40
C ASN A 108 9.03 10.06 -16.49
N ARG A 109 8.75 8.93 -17.15
CA ARG A 109 7.40 8.33 -17.18
C ARG A 109 6.92 7.94 -15.77
N LEU A 110 7.78 7.37 -14.94
CA LEU A 110 7.45 7.04 -13.54
C LEU A 110 7.13 8.29 -12.71
N VAL A 111 7.85 9.40 -12.92
CA VAL A 111 7.54 10.69 -12.29
C VAL A 111 6.15 11.18 -12.71
N ASP A 112 5.82 11.08 -13.99
CA ASP A 112 4.52 11.50 -14.50
C ASP A 112 3.38 10.61 -13.98
N ILE A 113 3.61 9.31 -13.85
CA ILE A 113 2.68 8.37 -13.19
C ILE A 113 2.46 8.79 -11.73
N GLY A 114 3.52 9.10 -10.97
CA GLY A 114 3.40 9.58 -9.60
C GLY A 114 2.58 10.87 -9.49
N LYS A 115 2.79 11.83 -10.39
CA LYS A 115 1.99 13.08 -10.46
C LYS A 115 0.53 12.81 -10.81
N ALA A 116 0.27 11.89 -11.73
CA ALA A 116 -1.09 11.50 -12.09
C ALA A 116 -1.79 10.77 -10.93
N LEU A 117 -1.06 9.94 -10.17
CA LEU A 117 -1.56 9.21 -9.01
C LEU A 117 -2.06 10.16 -7.92
N LEU A 118 -1.44 11.33 -7.74
CA LEU A 118 -1.94 12.37 -6.82
C LEU A 118 -3.36 12.82 -7.14
N LYS A 119 -3.76 12.82 -8.42
CA LYS A 119 -5.09 13.24 -8.87
C LYS A 119 -6.12 12.10 -8.87
N ARG A 120 -5.69 10.85 -8.67
CA ARG A 120 -6.60 9.69 -8.55
C ARG A 120 -7.30 9.73 -7.19
N GLN A 121 -8.50 9.17 -7.15
CA GLN A 121 -9.25 8.95 -5.91
C GLN A 121 -8.47 8.01 -4.99
N VAL A 122 -8.55 8.23 -3.67
CA VAL A 122 -7.97 7.30 -2.71
C VAL A 122 -8.61 5.93 -2.86
N CYS A 123 -7.80 4.88 -2.79
CA CYS A 123 -8.28 3.51 -2.79
C CYS A 123 -8.27 2.93 -1.36
N LYS A 124 -9.16 1.98 -1.14
CA LYS A 124 -9.15 1.09 0.03
C LYS A 124 -9.03 -0.35 -0.46
N VAL A 125 -8.39 -1.18 0.36
CA VAL A 125 -8.33 -2.62 0.08
C VAL A 125 -9.68 -3.23 0.42
N ASN A 126 -10.25 -3.98 -0.53
CA ASN A 126 -11.38 -4.84 -0.28
C ASN A 126 -10.87 -6.12 0.42
N ALA A 127 -11.31 -6.34 1.66
CA ALA A 127 -10.84 -7.44 2.49
C ALA A 127 -11.19 -8.84 1.94
N GLU A 128 -12.25 -8.95 1.14
CA GLU A 128 -12.69 -10.22 0.56
C GLU A 128 -11.91 -10.56 -0.71
N THR A 129 -11.58 -9.55 -1.51
CA THR A 129 -10.94 -9.75 -2.83
C THR A 129 -9.44 -9.46 -2.83
N GLY A 130 -8.94 -8.78 -1.80
CA GLY A 130 -7.56 -8.27 -1.71
C GLY A 130 -7.26 -7.13 -2.68
N LYS A 131 -8.23 -6.68 -3.48
CA LYS A 131 -8.03 -5.66 -4.52
C LYS A 131 -8.23 -4.25 -3.98
N ASN A 132 -7.47 -3.31 -4.53
CA ASN A 132 -7.70 -1.88 -4.30
C ASN A 132 -8.94 -1.41 -5.06
N GLU A 133 -9.87 -0.80 -4.34
CA GLU A 133 -11.09 -0.24 -4.89
C GLU A 133 -11.20 1.25 -4.49
N PRO A 134 -11.76 2.12 -5.34
CA PRO A 134 -11.92 3.53 -5.00
C PRO A 134 -12.78 3.73 -3.74
N ASP A 135 -12.28 4.52 -2.79
CA ASP A 135 -13.01 4.89 -1.59
C ASP A 135 -13.90 6.12 -1.88
N GLN A 136 -15.18 5.86 -2.12
CA GLN A 136 -16.17 6.90 -2.45
C GLN A 136 -16.42 7.91 -1.33
N ASN A 137 -15.94 7.63 -0.11
CA ASN A 137 -16.09 8.55 1.03
C ASN A 137 -14.91 9.51 1.18
N ARG A 138 -13.85 9.36 0.38
CA ARG A 138 -12.62 10.15 0.44
C ARG A 138 -12.37 10.87 -0.88
N GLY A 139 -11.55 11.92 -0.79
CA GLY A 139 -11.14 12.71 -1.95
C GLY A 139 -10.02 12.05 -2.75
N THR A 140 -9.25 12.88 -3.44
CA THR A 140 -8.04 12.49 -4.16
C THR A 140 -6.88 12.19 -3.22
N ASN A 141 -5.86 11.47 -3.72
CA ASN A 141 -4.63 11.23 -2.98
C ASN A 141 -3.94 12.53 -2.54
N GLU A 142 -3.97 13.58 -3.37
CA GLU A 142 -3.42 14.89 -3.04
C GLU A 142 -4.13 15.53 -1.84
N GLU A 143 -5.46 15.57 -1.86
CA GLU A 143 -6.26 16.16 -0.77
C GLU A 143 -6.05 15.39 0.54
N GLU A 144 -6.02 14.06 0.47
CA GLU A 144 -5.78 13.22 1.65
C GLU A 144 -4.36 13.33 2.18
N LEU A 145 -3.35 13.50 1.32
CA LEU A 145 -1.98 13.81 1.73
C LEU A 145 -1.89 15.15 2.47
N VAL A 146 -2.59 16.18 2.00
CA VAL A 146 -2.66 17.48 2.68
C VAL A 146 -3.32 17.34 4.06
N ASN A 147 -4.42 16.59 4.15
CA ASN A 147 -5.07 16.29 5.42
C ASN A 147 -4.15 15.51 6.37
N PHE A 148 -3.42 14.52 5.84
CA PHE A 148 -2.48 13.72 6.61
C PHE A 148 -1.32 14.57 7.15
N ALA A 149 -0.76 15.46 6.31
CA ALA A 149 0.27 16.41 6.72
C ALA A 149 -0.21 17.37 7.81
N ARG A 150 -1.46 17.85 7.73
CA ARG A 150 -2.08 18.68 8.78
C ARG A 150 -2.18 17.92 10.11
N MET A 151 -2.68 16.69 10.09
CA MET A 151 -2.77 15.85 11.30
C MET A 151 -1.39 15.62 11.94
N LEU A 152 -0.35 15.34 11.13
CA LEU A 152 1.02 15.20 11.63
C LEU A 152 1.55 16.49 12.26
N SER A 153 1.26 17.65 11.65
CA SER A 153 1.65 18.97 12.18
C SER A 153 0.98 19.27 13.52
N GLU A 154 -0.33 19.00 13.63
CA GLU A 154 -1.12 19.17 14.85
C GLU A 154 -0.59 18.27 15.98
N GLU A 155 -0.33 16.99 15.69
CA GLU A 155 0.23 16.05 16.66
C GLU A 155 1.63 16.48 17.14
N ARG A 156 2.49 16.94 16.23
CA ARG A 156 3.82 17.47 16.61
C ARG A 156 3.71 18.67 17.54
N LYS A 157 2.82 19.63 17.22
CA LYS A 157 2.60 20.82 18.07
C LYS A 157 2.06 20.43 19.44
N ALA A 158 1.12 19.50 19.51
CA ALA A 158 0.55 19.02 20.76
C ALA A 158 1.61 18.36 21.67
N ARG A 159 2.59 17.65 21.11
CA ARG A 159 3.70 17.06 21.88
C ARG A 159 4.65 18.11 22.43
N LEU A 160 5.03 19.10 21.61
CA LEU A 160 5.90 20.19 22.04
C LEU A 160 5.24 21.09 23.09
N GLY A 161 3.92 21.33 23.00
CA GLY A 161 3.19 22.10 24.01
C GLY A 161 3.17 21.41 25.37
N LYS A 162 3.06 20.07 25.40
CA LYS A 162 3.11 19.28 26.63
C LYS A 162 4.49 19.25 27.29
N GLU A 163 5.58 19.38 26.53
CA GLU A 163 6.92 19.51 27.10
C GLU A 163 7.11 20.86 27.81
N GLY A 164 6.52 21.94 27.29
CA GLY A 164 6.57 23.27 27.91
C GLY A 164 5.73 23.41 29.18
N ASP A 165 4.64 22.66 29.31
CA ASP A 165 3.75 22.69 30.48
C ASP A 165 4.28 21.86 31.67
N VAL A 166 5.33 21.05 31.48
CA VAL A 166 5.94 20.21 32.55
C VAL A 166 7.13 20.92 33.22
N GLU A 167 7.61 22.04 32.66
CA GLU A 167 8.69 22.86 33.22
C GLU A 167 8.22 24.11 34.01
N LEU A 168 6.92 24.22 34.34
CA LEU A 168 6.33 25.25 35.21
C LEU A 168 5.68 24.64 36.46
#